data_AF-A0A949NI47-F1
#
_entry.id   AF-A0A949NI47-F1
#
_cell.length_a   1.000
_cell.length_b   1.000
_cell.length_c   1.000
_cell.angle_alpha   90.00
_cell.angle_beta   90.00
_cell.angle_gamma   90.00
#
_symmetry.space_group_name_H-M   'P 1'
#
loop_
_entity.id
_entity.type
_entity.pdbx_description
1 polymer ?
#
loop_
_entity_poly.entity_id
_entity_poly.type
_entity_poly.pdbx_seq_one_letter_code
_entity_poly.pdbx_strand_id
1 'polypeptide(L)'
;MVNEYFDRTYDECKTEYDRQLEMLNQYRRQLEDIHKMMEFEKTQEDNESRIFSPYEEDHFNQENYEKLVEEESEVLIQIQELEIEVLNWKSKLESLREVQQQWNVETNDLKVKNKSDIINKLEYCIKLVDVDPVRCKLEMKNLLKLLKDL
;
A
#
# COMPACT_ATOMS: atom_id res chain seq x y z
N MET A 1 -7.36 -10.64 -17.28
CA MET A 1 -7.10 -11.67 -16.25
C MET A 1 -5.97 -11.29 -15.30
N VAL A 2 -4.70 -11.20 -15.73
CA VAL A 2 -3.58 -10.90 -14.79
C VAL A 2 -3.59 -9.45 -14.28
N ASN A 3 -3.81 -8.47 -15.15
CA ASN A 3 -3.96 -7.06 -14.72
C ASN A 3 -5.17 -6.87 -13.81
N GLU A 4 -6.32 -7.47 -14.14
CA GLU A 4 -7.52 -7.43 -13.29
C GLU A 4 -7.29 -8.03 -11.89
N TYR A 5 -6.41 -9.05 -11.80
CA TYR A 5 -6.00 -9.61 -10.51
C TYR A 5 -5.15 -8.62 -9.71
N PHE A 6 -4.16 -7.97 -10.36
CA PHE A 6 -3.37 -6.93 -9.71
C PHE A 6 -4.23 -5.75 -9.24
N ASP A 7 -5.15 -5.29 -10.07
CA ASP A 7 -6.04 -4.18 -9.72
C ASP A 7 -6.95 -4.55 -8.53
N ARG A 8 -7.55 -5.75 -8.54
CA ARG A 8 -8.39 -6.21 -7.42
C ARG A 8 -7.59 -6.35 -6.12
N THR A 9 -6.43 -7.00 -6.17
CA THR A 9 -5.59 -7.20 -4.98
C THR A 9 -5.05 -5.88 -4.44
N TYR A 10 -4.75 -4.92 -5.32
CA TYR A 10 -4.38 -3.57 -4.94
C TYR A 10 -5.53 -2.84 -4.22
N ASP A 11 -6.74 -2.89 -4.77
CA ASP A 11 -7.93 -2.26 -4.16
C ASP A 11 -8.27 -2.85 -2.79
N GLU A 12 -8.16 -4.18 -2.64
CA GLU A 12 -8.33 -4.87 -1.36
C GLU A 12 -7.28 -4.41 -0.33
N CYS A 13 -6.00 -4.40 -0.71
CA CYS A 13 -4.92 -3.93 0.18
C CYS A 13 -5.06 -2.45 0.52
N LYS A 14 -5.54 -1.64 -0.42
CA LYS A 14 -5.74 -0.20 -0.22
C LYS A 14 -6.89 0.06 0.75
N THR A 15 -7.98 -0.69 0.64
CA THR A 15 -9.11 -0.59 1.56
C THR A 15 -8.66 -0.89 2.99
N GLU A 16 -7.85 -1.92 3.20
CA GLU A 16 -7.33 -2.25 4.52
C GLU A 16 -6.34 -1.20 5.03
N TYR A 17 -5.45 -0.71 4.17
CA TYR A 17 -4.56 0.41 4.51
C TYR A 17 -5.34 1.65 4.98
N ASP A 18 -6.37 2.05 4.23
CA ASP A 18 -7.18 3.23 4.55
C ASP A 18 -7.93 3.04 5.88
N ARG A 19 -8.44 1.83 6.15
CA ARG A 19 -9.07 1.45 7.42
C ARG A 19 -8.10 1.57 8.60
N GLN A 20 -6.89 1.03 8.47
CA GLN A 20 -5.88 1.10 9.54
C GLN A 20 -5.42 2.55 9.78
N LEU A 21 -5.27 3.33 8.70
CA LEU A 21 -4.93 4.75 8.79
C LEU A 21 -6.03 5.57 9.47
N GLU A 22 -7.29 5.27 9.19
CA GLU A 22 -8.43 5.91 9.86
C GLU A 22 -8.45 5.59 11.36
N MET A 23 -8.21 4.33 11.73
CA MET A 23 -8.12 3.90 13.13
C MET A 23 -6.97 4.60 13.86
N LEU A 24 -5.78 4.68 13.24
CA LEU A 24 -4.64 5.44 13.76
C LEU A 24 -5.01 6.92 14.01
N ASN A 25 -5.71 7.55 13.07
CA ASN A 25 -6.17 8.94 13.21
C ASN A 25 -7.24 9.11 14.29
N GLN A 26 -8.00 8.08 14.64
CA GLN A 26 -8.91 8.12 15.78
C GLN A 26 -8.14 8.09 17.10
N TYR A 27 -7.16 7.19 17.25
CA TYR A 27 -6.32 7.15 18.45
C TYR A 27 -5.49 8.43 18.65
N ARG A 28 -4.99 9.04 17.58
CA ARG A 28 -4.32 10.35 17.67
C ARG A 28 -5.24 11.44 18.19
N ARG A 29 -6.51 11.45 17.77
CA ARG A 29 -7.51 12.40 18.30
C ARG A 29 -7.83 12.13 19.77
N GLN A 30 -7.95 10.86 20.16
CA GLN A 30 -8.12 10.49 21.56
C GLN A 30 -6.96 10.98 22.43
N LEU A 31 -5.72 10.81 21.95
CA LEU A 31 -4.52 11.32 22.63
C LEU A 31 -4.56 12.85 22.80
N GLU A 32 -4.93 13.59 21.76
CA GLU A 32 -5.10 15.05 21.84
C GLU A 32 -6.16 15.47 22.86
N ASP A 33 -7.25 14.70 22.99
CA ASP A 33 -8.30 14.98 23.97
C ASP A 33 -7.84 14.66 25.40
N ILE A 34 -7.09 13.57 25.61
CA ILE A 34 -6.45 13.24 26.91
C ILE A 34 -5.49 14.37 27.32
N HIS A 35 -4.67 14.88 26.39
CA HIS A 35 -3.77 16.00 26.64
C HIS A 35 -4.51 17.27 27.09
N LYS A 36 -5.63 17.61 26.44
CA LYS A 36 -6.48 18.75 26.86
C LYS A 36 -7.07 18.56 28.26
N MET A 37 -7.49 17.33 28.59
CA MET A 37 -8.02 17.00 29.92
C MET A 37 -6.94 17.14 31.00
N MET A 38 -5.73 16.65 30.75
CA MET A 38 -4.60 16.82 31.65
C MET A 38 -4.20 18.29 31.84
N GLU A 39 -4.21 19.10 30.78
CA GLU A 39 -3.97 20.55 30.89
C GLU A 39 -5.04 21.23 31.75
N PHE A 40 -6.31 20.86 31.58
CA PHE A 40 -7.40 21.38 32.38
C PHE A 40 -7.21 21.07 33.88
N GLU A 41 -6.87 19.83 34.22
CA GLU A 41 -6.59 19.43 35.61
C GLU A 41 -5.40 20.21 36.22
N LYS A 42 -4.33 20.44 35.45
CA LYS A 42 -3.19 21.28 35.88
C LYS A 42 -3.57 22.74 36.10
N THR A 43 -4.43 23.32 35.26
CA THR A 43 -4.89 24.70 35.46
C THR A 43 -5.80 24.86 36.68
N GLN A 44 -6.50 23.80 37.10
CA GLN A 44 -7.17 23.77 38.40
C GLN A 44 -6.16 23.65 39.56
N GLU A 45 -4.99 23.07 39.31
CA GLU A 45 -3.88 22.98 40.25
C GLU A 45 -3.30 24.35 40.62
N ASP A 46 -3.03 25.17 39.62
CA ASP A 46 -2.32 26.45 39.78
C ASP A 46 -3.21 27.61 40.27
N ASN A 47 -4.53 27.42 40.37
CA ASN A 47 -5.42 28.45 40.90
C ASN A 47 -5.24 28.57 42.43
N GLU A 48 -4.82 29.75 42.91
CA GLU A 48 -4.62 30.11 44.33
C GLU A 48 -5.82 29.85 45.28
N SER A 49 -6.97 29.44 44.74
CA SER A 49 -8.18 29.04 45.48
C SER A 49 -8.05 27.71 46.24
N ARG A 50 -6.98 26.93 46.02
CA ARG A 50 -6.73 25.64 46.68
C ARG A 50 -6.61 25.69 48.20
N ILE A 51 -6.21 26.82 48.77
CA ILE A 51 -6.12 26.99 50.23
C ILE A 51 -7.49 26.77 50.91
N PHE A 52 -8.59 26.86 50.14
CA PHE A 52 -9.95 26.66 50.62
C PHE A 52 -10.68 25.44 50.04
N SER A 53 -10.05 24.61 49.19
CA SER A 53 -10.70 23.36 48.72
C SER A 53 -10.66 22.30 49.83
N PRO A 54 -11.74 21.52 50.02
CA PRO A 54 -11.71 20.34 50.87
C PRO A 54 -10.59 19.37 50.46
N TYR A 55 -9.81 18.87 51.43
CA TYR A 55 -8.72 17.91 51.20
C TYR A 55 -9.13 16.67 50.36
N GLU A 56 -10.40 16.29 50.37
CA GLU A 56 -10.95 15.17 49.59
C GLU A 56 -10.98 15.45 48.08
N GLU A 57 -11.14 16.71 47.66
CA GLU A 57 -11.13 17.11 46.24
C GLU A 57 -9.72 17.07 45.64
N ASP A 58 -8.69 17.45 46.40
CA ASP A 58 -7.30 17.42 45.93
C ASP A 58 -6.80 15.99 45.67
N HIS A 59 -7.11 15.04 46.57
CA HIS A 59 -6.76 13.63 46.37
C HIS A 59 -7.54 13.01 45.19
N PHE A 60 -8.79 13.42 44.98
CA PHE A 60 -9.61 12.96 43.85
C PHE A 60 -9.07 13.44 42.50
N ASN A 61 -8.63 14.70 42.42
CA ASN A 61 -8.03 15.26 41.20
C ASN A 61 -6.68 14.62 40.87
N GLN A 62 -5.88 14.28 41.88
CA GLN A 62 -4.62 13.56 41.68
C GLN A 62 -4.84 12.13 41.15
N GLU A 63 -5.83 11.40 41.70
CA GLU A 63 -6.16 10.05 41.23
C GLU A 63 -6.70 10.06 39.78
N ASN A 64 -7.45 11.09 39.38
CA ASN A 64 -7.92 11.24 38.00
C ASN A 64 -6.77 11.54 37.03
N TYR A 65 -5.83 12.40 37.43
CA TYR A 65 -4.65 12.69 36.64
C TYR A 65 -3.79 11.43 36.42
N GLU A 66 -3.61 10.61 37.47
CA GLU A 66 -2.89 9.34 37.35
C GLU A 66 -3.58 8.37 36.37
N LYS A 67 -4.91 8.28 36.39
CA LYS A 67 -5.68 7.49 35.40
C LYS A 67 -5.51 8.00 33.98
N LEU A 68 -5.53 9.33 33.77
CA LEU A 68 -5.31 9.91 32.45
C LEU A 68 -3.91 9.63 31.90
N VAL A 69 -2.89 9.58 32.78
CA VAL A 69 -1.52 9.20 32.39
C VAL A 69 -1.44 7.71 32.01
N GLU A 70 -2.14 6.84 32.72
CA GLU A 70 -2.24 5.42 32.35
C GLU A 70 -2.94 5.26 30.99
N GLU A 71 -4.08 5.90 30.77
CA GLU A 71 -4.80 5.91 29.49
C GLU A 71 -3.93 6.47 28.34
N GLU A 72 -3.18 7.54 28.58
CA GLU A 72 -2.22 8.11 27.62
C GLU A 72 -1.19 7.05 27.20
N SER A 73 -0.64 6.31 28.17
CA SER A 73 0.37 5.28 27.91
C SER A 73 -0.19 4.12 27.07
N GLU A 74 -1.43 3.70 27.30
CA GLU A 74 -2.09 2.65 26.54
C GLU A 74 -2.36 3.09 25.10
N VAL A 75 -2.89 4.31 24.92
CA VAL A 75 -3.16 4.88 23.59
C VAL A 75 -1.88 5.05 22.79
N LEU A 76 -0.78 5.47 23.43
CA LEU A 76 0.52 5.58 22.76
C LEU A 76 1.05 4.24 22.25
N ILE A 77 0.89 3.15 23.02
CA ILE A 77 1.26 1.80 22.57
C ILE A 77 0.43 1.40 21.34
N GLN A 78 -0.88 1.61 21.39
CA GLN A 78 -1.78 1.29 20.27
C GLN A 78 -1.46 2.10 19.01
N ILE A 79 -1.09 3.39 19.17
CA ILE A 79 -0.61 4.24 18.07
C ILE A 79 0.66 3.65 17.45
N GLN A 80 1.64 3.25 18.27
CA GLN A 80 2.90 2.69 17.77
C GLN A 80 2.68 1.39 16.99
N GLU A 81 1.84 0.49 17.52
CA GLU A 81 1.48 -0.76 16.84
C GLU A 81 0.83 -0.48 15.49
N LEU A 82 -0.12 0.45 15.45
CA LEU A 82 -0.81 0.83 14.21
C LEU A 82 0.09 1.55 13.21
N GLU A 83 1.03 2.37 13.66
CA GLU A 83 2.01 2.99 12.77
C GLU A 83 2.85 1.94 12.05
N ILE A 84 3.25 0.87 12.75
CA ILE A 84 3.95 -0.27 12.16
C ILE A 84 3.05 -0.98 11.14
N GLU A 85 1.79 -1.25 11.49
CA GLU A 85 0.84 -1.89 10.55
C GLU A 85 0.61 -1.04 9.29
N VAL A 86 0.36 0.26 9.44
CA VAL A 86 0.19 1.20 8.32
C VAL A 86 1.43 1.22 7.43
N LEU A 87 2.62 1.22 8.01
CA LEU A 87 3.88 1.13 7.26
C LEU A 87 4.00 -0.19 6.49
N ASN A 88 3.64 -1.32 7.12
CA ASN A 88 3.65 -2.64 6.48
C ASN A 88 2.68 -2.68 5.28
N TRP A 89 1.47 -2.16 5.46
CA TRP A 89 0.48 -2.07 4.38
C TRP A 89 0.93 -1.16 3.24
N LYS A 90 1.54 -0.01 3.56
CA LYS A 90 2.13 0.89 2.57
C LYS A 90 3.23 0.19 1.76
N SER A 91 4.13 -0.52 2.43
CA SER A 91 5.19 -1.31 1.79
C SER A 91 4.62 -2.41 0.86
N LYS A 92 3.56 -3.08 1.30
CA LYS A 92 2.84 -4.07 0.49
C LYS A 92 2.22 -3.46 -0.77
N LEU A 93 1.61 -2.28 -0.66
CA LEU A 93 1.06 -1.56 -1.82
C LEU A 93 2.13 -1.15 -2.83
N GLU A 94 3.30 -0.70 -2.35
CA GLU A 94 4.41 -0.33 -3.22
C GLU A 94 4.96 -1.55 -3.97
N SER A 95 5.23 -2.64 -3.25
CA SER A 95 5.71 -3.88 -3.89
C SER A 95 4.74 -4.46 -4.92
N LEU A 96 3.43 -4.36 -4.69
CA LEU A 96 2.42 -4.75 -5.69
C LEU A 96 2.53 -3.89 -6.97
N ARG A 97 2.73 -2.57 -6.84
CA ARG A 97 2.91 -1.68 -7.99
C ARG A 97 4.19 -2.01 -8.76
N GLU A 98 5.29 -2.24 -8.04
CA GLU A 98 6.57 -2.62 -8.65
C GLU A 98 6.45 -3.91 -9.47
N VAL A 99 5.82 -4.94 -8.90
CA VAL A 99 5.60 -6.23 -9.58
C VAL A 99 4.68 -6.06 -10.80
N GLN A 100 3.60 -5.29 -10.68
CA GLN A 100 2.72 -5.02 -11.82
C GLN A 100 3.46 -4.27 -12.95
N GLN A 101 4.33 -3.32 -12.59
CA GLN A 101 5.12 -2.58 -13.57
C GLN A 101 6.15 -3.48 -14.26
N GLN A 102 6.88 -4.30 -13.51
CA GLN A 102 7.81 -5.29 -14.05
C GLN A 102 7.12 -6.27 -15.01
N TRP A 103 5.97 -6.82 -14.59
CA TRP A 103 5.18 -7.73 -15.42
C TRP A 103 4.76 -7.10 -16.75
N ASN A 104 4.32 -5.83 -16.72
CA ASN A 104 3.95 -5.11 -17.93
C ASN A 104 5.13 -4.86 -18.86
N VAL A 105 6.32 -4.53 -18.31
CA VAL A 105 7.55 -4.34 -19.09
C VAL A 105 7.97 -5.65 -19.76
N GLU A 106 8.10 -6.74 -18.98
CA GLU A 106 8.50 -8.04 -19.51
C GLU A 106 7.52 -8.57 -20.57
N THR A 107 6.22 -8.40 -20.32
CA THR A 107 5.18 -8.80 -21.28
C THR A 107 5.26 -8.00 -22.57
N ASN A 108 5.54 -6.69 -22.48
CA ASN A 108 5.71 -5.84 -23.66
C ASN A 108 6.97 -6.20 -24.43
N ASP A 109 8.09 -6.45 -23.75
CA ASP A 109 9.35 -6.86 -24.39
C ASP A 109 9.18 -8.20 -25.13
N LEU A 110 8.50 -9.17 -24.52
CA LEU A 110 8.16 -10.43 -25.18
C LEU A 110 7.29 -10.22 -26.42
N LYS A 111 6.28 -9.35 -26.35
CA LYS A 111 5.43 -9.00 -27.51
C LYS A 111 6.24 -8.33 -28.62
N VAL A 112 7.16 -7.43 -28.29
CA VAL A 112 8.02 -6.75 -29.26
C VAL A 112 8.99 -7.75 -29.91
N LYS A 113 9.60 -8.63 -29.12
CA LYS A 113 10.50 -9.68 -29.61
C LYS A 113 9.78 -10.63 -30.57
N ASN A 114 8.59 -11.11 -30.20
CA ASN A 114 7.79 -11.98 -31.07
C ASN A 114 7.44 -11.30 -32.41
N LYS A 115 7.10 -9.99 -32.39
CA LYS A 115 6.84 -9.23 -33.62
C LYS A 115 8.10 -9.10 -34.49
N SER A 116 9.25 -8.81 -33.88
CA SER A 116 10.53 -8.71 -34.58
C SER A 116 10.88 -10.04 -35.27
N ASP A 117 10.72 -11.16 -34.58
CA ASP A 117 10.98 -12.49 -35.12
C ASP A 117 10.07 -12.84 -36.31
N ILE A 118 8.80 -12.42 -36.27
CA ILE A 118 7.87 -12.58 -37.40
C ILE A 118 8.34 -11.75 -38.59
N ILE A 119 8.67 -10.48 -38.38
CA ILE A 119 9.12 -9.57 -39.45
C ILE A 119 10.38 -10.12 -40.12
N ASN A 120 11.39 -10.51 -39.33
CA ASN A 120 12.65 -11.07 -39.84
C ASN A 120 12.42 -12.33 -40.69
N LYS A 121 11.52 -13.22 -40.26
CA LYS A 121 11.15 -14.40 -41.04
C LYS A 121 10.39 -14.03 -42.32
N LEU A 122 9.52 -13.03 -42.27
CA LEU A 122 8.77 -12.57 -43.44
C LEU A 122 9.72 -11.96 -44.49
N GLU A 123 10.66 -11.12 -44.06
CA GLU A 123 11.70 -10.56 -44.93
C GLU A 123 12.58 -11.63 -45.57
N TYR A 124 12.91 -12.68 -44.80
CA TYR A 124 13.62 -13.83 -45.34
C TYR A 124 12.80 -14.57 -46.40
N CYS A 125 11.52 -14.83 -46.15
CA CYS A 125 10.63 -15.44 -47.14
C CYS A 125 10.54 -14.62 -48.43
N ILE A 126 10.44 -13.27 -48.33
CA ILE A 126 10.43 -12.37 -49.49
C ILE A 126 11.69 -12.56 -50.35
N LYS A 127 12.86 -12.61 -49.73
CA LYS A 127 14.15 -12.84 -50.42
C LYS A 127 14.21 -14.21 -51.12
N LEU A 128 13.49 -15.20 -50.60
CA LEU A 128 13.45 -16.55 -51.16
C LEU A 128 12.43 -16.74 -52.29
N VAL A 129 11.43 -15.86 -52.45
CA VAL A 129 10.32 -16.06 -53.40
C VAL A 129 10.81 -16.39 -54.81
N ASP A 130 11.79 -15.63 -55.30
CA ASP A 130 12.33 -15.79 -56.67
C ASP A 130 13.60 -16.66 -56.74
N VAL A 131 14.21 -16.99 -55.59
CA VAL A 131 15.49 -17.71 -55.50
C VAL A 131 15.29 -19.19 -55.17
N ASP A 132 14.49 -19.48 -54.15
CA ASP A 132 14.17 -20.83 -53.69
C ASP A 132 12.70 -20.89 -53.21
N PRO A 133 11.76 -21.09 -54.15
CA PRO A 133 10.34 -21.10 -53.84
C PRO A 133 9.92 -22.28 -52.96
N VAL A 134 10.68 -23.39 -52.96
CA VAL A 134 10.40 -24.55 -52.11
C VAL A 134 10.74 -24.22 -50.66
N ARG A 135 11.92 -23.63 -50.41
CA ARG A 135 12.31 -23.18 -49.07
C ARG A 135 11.40 -22.08 -48.57
N CYS A 136 11.05 -21.11 -49.42
CA CYS A 136 10.08 -20.05 -49.08
C CYS A 136 8.75 -20.66 -48.59
N LYS A 137 8.21 -21.63 -49.31
CA LYS A 137 6.94 -22.29 -48.94
C LYS A 137 7.02 -23.05 -47.61
N LEU A 138 8.18 -23.62 -47.26
CA LEU A 138 8.40 -24.28 -45.97
C LEU A 138 8.45 -23.26 -44.82
N GLU A 139 9.21 -22.18 -44.99
CA GLU A 139 9.31 -21.13 -43.96
C GLU A 139 7.98 -20.40 -43.75
N MET A 140 7.23 -20.14 -44.83
CA MET A 140 5.88 -19.58 -44.75
C MET A 140 4.92 -20.49 -43.97
N LYS A 141 5.03 -21.81 -44.10
CA LYS A 141 4.24 -22.75 -43.27
C LYS A 141 4.63 -22.69 -41.79
N ASN A 142 5.92 -22.51 -41.48
CA ASN A 142 6.39 -22.35 -40.11
C ASN A 142 5.92 -21.02 -39.51
N LEU A 143 5.99 -19.93 -40.27
CA LEU A 143 5.42 -18.62 -39.93
C LEU A 143 3.92 -18.71 -39.65
N LEU A 144 3.17 -19.43 -40.50
CA LEU A 144 1.74 -19.62 -40.31
C LEU A 144 1.42 -20.38 -39.01
N LYS A 145 2.25 -21.35 -38.61
CA LYS A 145 2.11 -22.02 -37.31
C LYS A 145 2.38 -21.03 -36.17
N LEU A 146 3.49 -20.31 -36.24
CA LEU A 146 3.87 -19.30 -35.24
C LEU A 146 2.79 -18.23 -35.04
N LEU A 147 2.15 -17.77 -36.13
CA LEU A 147 1.07 -16.79 -36.08
C LEU A 147 -0.25 -17.35 -35.51
N LYS A 148 -0.47 -18.67 -35.59
CA LYS A 148 -1.64 -19.32 -34.98
C LYS A 148 -1.48 -19.56 -33.48
N ASP A 149 -0.24 -19.63 -33.02
CA ASP A 149 0.12 -19.85 -31.61
C ASP A 149 0.20 -18.53 -30.81
N LEU A 150 0.05 -17.38 -31.47
CA LEU A 150 -0.02 -16.02 -30.90
C LEU A 150 -1.45 -15.57 -30.64
#